data_AF-A0A2W4PJM4-F1
#
_entry.id   AF-A0A2W4PJM4-F1
#
_cell.length_a   1.000
_cell.length_b   1.000
_cell.length_c   1.000
_cell.angle_alpha   90.00
_cell.angle_beta   90.00
_cell.angle_gamma   90.00
#
_symmetry.space_group_name_H-M   'P 1'
#
loop_
_entity.id
_entity.type
_entity.pdbx_description
1 polymer ?
#
loop_
_entity_poly.entity_id
_entity_poly.type
_entity_poly.pdbx_seq_one_letter_code
_entity_poly.pdbx_strand_id
1 'polypeptide(L)'
;MNESPASGVYTFAEMNYLRLEAMDLFERCLTEGQTLPLEVFVQQQIAQDPPRVELLREVAEDLHQRLLALREHHFDVRDRVLRLIRDEFKLDLSPLIPLRALENFHLFDADEAVRFLGQQLALSPQEEATLRATLKASLDDAAQLHRDVMMTEKLYEYVMDWVMGLNATVTRRFWAESALRASGECIH
;
A
#
# COMPACT_ATOMS: atom_id res chain seq x y z
N MET A 1 8.05 -46.74 -17.90
CA MET A 1 7.14 -45.74 -17.30
C MET A 1 7.98 -44.92 -16.35
N ASN A 2 8.37 -43.71 -16.76
CA ASN A 2 9.18 -42.78 -15.97
C ASN A 2 8.40 -41.46 -15.95
N GLU A 3 7.45 -41.36 -15.04
CA GLU A 3 6.86 -40.07 -14.67
C GLU A 3 7.66 -39.60 -13.45
N SER A 4 8.40 -38.52 -13.61
CA SER A 4 9.03 -37.80 -12.51
C SER A 4 8.14 -36.58 -12.21
N PRO A 5 7.28 -36.58 -11.18
CA PRO A 5 6.24 -35.57 -10.99
C PRO A 5 6.57 -34.63 -9.83
N ALA A 6 7.81 -34.13 -9.75
CA ALA A 6 8.25 -33.37 -8.58
C ALA A 6 8.97 -32.08 -8.96
N SER A 7 8.28 -31.17 -9.67
CA SER A 7 8.53 -29.73 -9.64
C SER A 7 7.45 -28.97 -10.41
N GLY A 8 6.67 -28.14 -9.71
CA GLY A 8 6.51 -26.77 -10.17
C GLY A 8 5.22 -26.31 -10.85
N VAL A 9 4.07 -26.96 -10.66
CA VAL A 9 2.78 -26.34 -11.05
C VAL A 9 1.81 -26.44 -9.89
N TYR A 10 1.84 -25.45 -9.00
CA TYR A 10 0.70 -25.21 -8.11
C TYR A 10 -0.53 -25.03 -9.00
N THR A 11 -1.65 -25.62 -8.60
CA THR A 11 -2.85 -25.45 -9.41
C THR A 11 -3.20 -23.97 -9.42
N PHE A 12 -3.58 -23.44 -10.60
CA PHE A 12 -4.00 -22.04 -10.73
C PHE A 12 -5.07 -21.65 -9.69
N ALA A 13 -5.94 -22.59 -9.34
CA ALA A 13 -6.94 -22.43 -8.29
C ALA A 13 -6.33 -22.21 -6.88
N GLU A 14 -5.31 -22.98 -6.51
CA GLU A 14 -4.61 -22.83 -5.23
C GLU A 14 -3.90 -21.48 -5.13
N MET A 15 -3.21 -21.07 -6.20
CA MET A 15 -2.52 -19.78 -6.24
C MET A 15 -3.50 -18.62 -6.06
N ASN A 16 -4.65 -18.65 -6.73
CA ASN A 16 -5.69 -17.62 -6.57
C ASN A 16 -6.29 -17.63 -5.16
N TYR A 17 -6.52 -18.80 -4.56
CA TYR A 17 -6.99 -18.89 -3.19
C TYR A 17 -6.04 -18.20 -2.20
N LEU A 18 -4.73 -18.48 -2.33
CA LEU A 18 -3.72 -17.89 -1.46
C LEU A 18 -3.55 -16.38 -1.67
N ARG A 19 -3.73 -15.89 -2.90
CA ARG A 19 -3.77 -14.44 -3.17
C ARG A 19 -4.96 -13.78 -2.46
N LEU A 20 -6.15 -14.38 -2.55
CA LEU A 20 -7.33 -13.87 -1.86
C LEU A 20 -7.16 -13.88 -0.34
N GLU A 21 -6.58 -14.95 0.21
CA GLU A 21 -6.24 -15.03 1.64
C GLU A 21 -5.24 -13.92 2.04
N ALA A 22 -4.19 -13.70 1.25
CA ALA A 22 -3.24 -12.62 1.50
C ALA A 22 -3.91 -11.24 1.52
N MET A 23 -4.85 -10.99 0.60
CA MET A 23 -5.59 -9.74 0.53
C MET A 23 -6.60 -9.57 1.67
N ASP A 24 -7.23 -10.65 2.13
CA ASP A 24 -8.06 -10.63 3.34
C ASP A 24 -7.23 -10.27 4.58
N LEU A 25 -6.06 -10.90 4.74
CA LEU A 25 -5.13 -10.58 5.83
C LEU A 25 -4.63 -9.14 5.75
N PHE A 26 -4.37 -8.62 4.55
CA PHE A 26 -4.00 -7.23 4.34
C PHE A 26 -5.11 -6.26 4.78
N GLU A 27 -6.37 -6.49 4.38
CA GLU A 27 -7.50 -5.65 4.79
C GLU A 27 -7.72 -5.70 6.31
N ARG A 28 -7.45 -6.86 6.93
CA ARG A 28 -7.40 -7.00 8.38
C ARG A 28 -6.28 -6.18 9.01
N CYS A 29 -5.08 -6.14 8.40
CA CYS A 29 -3.97 -5.29 8.84
C CYS A 29 -4.38 -3.81 8.89
N LEU A 30 -5.04 -3.32 7.82
CA LEU A 30 -5.54 -1.94 7.75
C LEU A 30 -6.55 -1.65 8.87
N THR A 31 -7.49 -2.57 9.07
CA THR A 31 -8.55 -2.44 10.08
C THR A 31 -8.00 -2.45 11.51
N GLU A 32 -7.04 -3.33 11.79
CA GLU A 32 -6.50 -3.54 13.14
C GLU A 32 -5.29 -2.65 13.47
N GLY A 33 -4.71 -1.97 12.48
CA GLY A 33 -3.52 -1.15 12.69
C GLY A 33 -2.22 -1.96 12.83
N GLN A 34 -2.19 -3.24 12.40
CA GLN A 34 -1.09 -4.17 12.68
C GLN A 34 -0.65 -4.92 11.42
N THR A 35 0.66 -5.01 11.16
CA THR A 35 1.20 -5.70 9.96
C THR A 35 1.41 -7.21 10.14
N LEU A 36 1.38 -7.69 11.38
CA LEU A 36 1.77 -9.05 11.74
C LEU A 36 0.99 -10.16 10.99
N PRO A 37 -0.34 -10.09 10.78
CA PRO A 37 -1.07 -11.15 10.09
C PRO A 37 -0.50 -11.48 8.71
N LEU A 38 -0.23 -10.45 7.89
CA LEU A 38 0.33 -10.64 6.56
C LEU A 38 1.82 -11.04 6.61
N GLU A 39 2.59 -10.49 7.55
CA GLU A 39 4.01 -10.87 7.73
C GLU A 39 4.17 -12.36 8.04
N VAL A 40 3.32 -12.91 8.90
CA VAL A 40 3.28 -14.35 9.24
C VAL A 40 2.91 -15.19 8.02
N PHE A 41 1.89 -14.77 7.26
CA PHE A 41 1.52 -15.46 6.03
C PHE A 41 2.70 -15.52 5.04
N VAL A 42 3.39 -14.41 4.82
CA VAL A 42 4.57 -14.33 3.94
C VAL A 42 5.68 -15.27 4.43
N GLN A 43 5.96 -15.29 5.74
CA GLN A 43 6.95 -16.21 6.33
C GLN A 43 6.61 -17.68 6.08
N GLN A 44 5.33 -18.05 6.17
CA GLN A 44 4.88 -19.41 5.87
C GLN A 44 5.09 -19.80 4.41
N GLN A 45 4.94 -18.85 3.47
CA GLN A 45 5.21 -19.09 2.04
C GLN A 45 6.71 -19.19 1.73
N ILE A 46 7.54 -18.45 2.47
CA ILE A 46 9.01 -18.52 2.38
C ILE A 46 9.55 -19.85 2.91
N ALA A 47 8.94 -20.38 3.96
CA ALA A 47 9.37 -21.62 4.61
C ALA A 47 9.06 -22.90 3.80
N GLN A 48 8.30 -22.80 2.71
CA GLN A 48 8.04 -23.93 1.81
C GLN A 48 9.30 -24.35 1.05
N ASP A 49 9.37 -25.61 0.62
CA ASP A 49 10.45 -26.13 -0.22
C ASP A 49 9.86 -26.74 -1.52
N PRO A 50 9.91 -26.03 -2.67
CA PRO A 50 10.55 -24.74 -2.87
C PRO A 50 9.70 -23.54 -2.36
N PRO A 51 10.34 -22.41 -1.99
CA PRO A 51 9.63 -21.19 -1.60
C PRO A 51 8.69 -20.70 -2.70
N ARG A 52 7.52 -20.17 -2.32
CA ARG A 52 6.48 -19.73 -3.25
C ARG A 52 6.71 -18.31 -3.78
N VAL A 53 7.84 -18.10 -4.48
CA VAL A 53 8.26 -16.77 -4.96
C VAL A 53 7.24 -16.12 -5.89
N GLU A 54 6.60 -16.92 -6.77
CA GLU A 54 5.62 -16.38 -7.72
C GLU A 54 4.39 -15.81 -7.01
N LEU A 55 3.88 -16.51 -6.00
CA LEU A 55 2.79 -16.01 -5.16
C LEU A 55 3.18 -14.69 -4.47
N LEU A 56 4.40 -14.60 -3.93
CA LEU A 56 4.87 -13.37 -3.28
C LEU A 56 4.99 -12.19 -4.26
N ARG A 57 5.35 -12.44 -5.54
CA ARG A 57 5.32 -11.40 -6.57
C ARG A 57 3.91 -10.92 -6.86
N GLU A 58 2.97 -11.84 -7.03
CA GLU A 58 1.57 -11.48 -7.27
C GLU A 58 0.99 -10.67 -6.09
N VAL A 59 1.29 -11.08 -4.85
CA VAL A 59 0.89 -10.33 -3.65
C VAL A 59 1.55 -8.95 -3.61
N ALA A 60 2.83 -8.82 -3.99
CA ALA A 60 3.49 -7.52 -4.06
C ALA A 60 2.87 -6.61 -5.12
N GLU A 61 2.50 -7.16 -6.28
CA GLU A 61 1.78 -6.41 -7.32
C GLU A 61 0.41 -5.95 -6.83
N ASP A 62 -0.36 -6.83 -6.19
CA ASP A 62 -1.66 -6.47 -5.61
C ASP A 62 -1.53 -5.34 -4.56
N LEU A 63 -0.52 -5.41 -3.68
CA LEU A 63 -0.21 -4.35 -2.71
C LEU A 63 0.22 -3.04 -3.38
N HIS A 64 1.01 -3.12 -4.46
CA HIS A 64 1.43 -1.95 -5.21
C HIS A 64 0.23 -1.24 -5.87
N GLN A 65 -0.65 -1.99 -6.52
CA GLN A 65 -1.88 -1.45 -7.10
C GLN A 65 -2.77 -0.81 -6.03
N ARG A 66 -2.89 -1.44 -4.86
CA ARG A 66 -3.62 -0.89 -3.73
C ARG A 66 -3.00 0.41 -3.21
N LEU A 67 -1.68 0.49 -3.12
CA LEU A 67 -0.95 1.69 -2.72
C LEU A 67 -1.20 2.86 -3.69
N LEU A 68 -1.18 2.60 -5.00
CA LEU A 68 -1.50 3.61 -6.01
C LEU A 68 -2.93 4.13 -5.84
N ALA A 69 -3.89 3.23 -5.67
CA ALA A 69 -5.29 3.58 -5.45
C ALA A 69 -5.52 4.40 -4.16
N LEU A 70 -4.83 4.06 -3.07
CA LEU A 70 -4.90 4.82 -1.82
C LEU A 70 -4.32 6.23 -1.97
N ARG A 71 -3.20 6.37 -2.69
CA ARG A 71 -2.59 7.69 -2.98
C ARG A 71 -3.53 8.54 -3.84
N GLU A 72 -4.13 7.97 -4.88
CA GLU A 72 -5.15 8.64 -5.70
C GLU A 72 -6.34 9.09 -4.84
N HIS A 73 -6.87 8.21 -3.99
CA HIS A 73 -7.96 8.55 -3.07
C HIS A 73 -7.59 9.73 -2.17
N HIS A 74 -6.36 9.75 -1.64
CA HIS A 74 -5.89 10.85 -0.80
C HIS A 74 -5.86 12.20 -1.56
N PHE A 75 -5.46 12.20 -2.84
CA PHE A 75 -5.59 13.38 -3.71
C PHE A 75 -7.05 13.81 -3.89
N ASP A 76 -7.94 12.86 -4.14
CA ASP A 76 -9.37 13.12 -4.37
C ASP A 76 -10.08 13.70 -3.15
N VAL A 77 -9.74 13.24 -1.94
CA VAL A 77 -10.30 13.78 -0.70
C VAL A 77 -9.93 15.26 -0.56
N ARG A 78 -8.65 15.61 -0.75
CA ARG A 78 -8.21 17.02 -0.75
C ARG A 78 -8.96 17.83 -1.78
N ASP A 79 -9.02 17.37 -3.03
CA ASP A 79 -9.65 18.11 -4.12
C ASP A 79 -11.16 18.33 -3.87
N ARG A 80 -11.84 17.31 -3.33
CA ARG A 80 -13.25 17.40 -2.92
C ARG A 80 -13.46 18.46 -1.86
N VAL A 81 -12.60 18.53 -0.84
CA VAL A 81 -12.67 19.56 0.22
C VAL A 81 -12.48 20.95 -0.36
N LEU A 82 -11.46 21.14 -1.19
CA LEU A 82 -11.21 22.43 -1.83
C LEU A 82 -12.38 22.87 -2.71
N ARG A 83 -12.96 21.94 -3.49
CA ARG A 83 -14.16 22.21 -4.29
C ARG A 83 -15.36 22.56 -3.44
N LEU A 84 -15.65 21.80 -2.39
CA LEU A 84 -16.76 22.06 -1.49
C LEU A 84 -16.67 23.46 -0.87
N ILE A 85 -15.49 23.83 -0.35
CA ILE A 85 -15.27 25.14 0.26
C ILE A 85 -15.45 26.27 -0.75
N ARG A 86 -14.92 26.09 -1.96
CA ARG A 86 -15.07 27.08 -3.03
C ARG A 86 -16.49 27.21 -3.55
N ASP A 87 -17.19 26.09 -3.71
CA ASP A 87 -18.48 26.07 -4.41
C ASP A 87 -19.62 26.43 -3.45
N GLU A 88 -19.57 25.98 -2.19
CA GLU A 88 -20.60 26.25 -1.18
C GLU A 88 -20.35 27.56 -0.42
N PHE A 89 -19.10 27.85 -0.04
CA PHE A 89 -18.78 29.00 0.80
C PHE A 89 -18.14 30.17 0.04
N LYS A 90 -17.82 29.99 -1.25
CA LYS A 90 -17.13 30.99 -2.09
C LYS A 90 -15.77 31.42 -1.54
N LEU A 91 -15.10 30.47 -0.89
CA LEU A 91 -13.84 30.67 -0.20
C LEU A 91 -12.70 29.90 -0.88
N ASP A 92 -11.46 30.37 -0.77
CA ASP A 92 -10.30 29.66 -1.30
C ASP A 92 -9.34 29.23 -0.19
N LEU A 93 -9.22 27.91 0.00
CA LEU A 93 -8.30 27.27 0.95
C LEU A 93 -7.00 26.79 0.28
N SER A 94 -6.91 26.86 -1.05
CA SER A 94 -5.72 26.44 -1.82
C SER A 94 -4.40 27.10 -1.35
N PRO A 95 -4.38 28.38 -0.90
CA PRO A 95 -3.16 29.00 -0.39
C PRO A 95 -2.58 28.33 0.85
N LEU A 96 -3.43 27.70 1.68
CA LEU A 96 -3.00 26.98 2.88
C LEU A 96 -2.65 25.52 2.62
N ILE A 97 -3.12 24.95 1.51
CA ILE A 97 -2.92 23.54 1.17
C ILE A 97 -2.28 23.44 -0.22
N PRO A 98 -0.97 23.78 -0.36
CA PRO A 98 -0.28 23.67 -1.63
C PRO A 98 -0.21 22.20 -2.08
N LEU A 99 -0.23 21.97 -3.39
CA LEU A 99 -0.20 20.62 -4.00
C LEU A 99 0.99 19.77 -3.51
N ARG A 100 2.12 20.40 -3.21
CA ARG A 100 3.34 19.73 -2.73
C ARG A 100 3.28 19.27 -1.28
N ALA A 101 2.25 19.67 -0.54
CA ALA A 101 2.07 19.35 0.87
C ALA A 101 0.94 18.35 1.10
N LEU A 102 0.54 17.57 0.08
CA LEU A 102 -0.53 16.59 0.23
C LEU A 102 -0.23 15.62 1.39
N GLU A 103 1.00 15.15 1.51
CA GLU A 103 1.42 14.24 2.58
C GLU A 103 1.13 14.80 3.97
N ASN A 104 1.11 16.12 4.13
CA ASN A 104 0.84 16.82 5.38
C ASN A 104 -0.59 17.35 5.48
N PHE A 105 -1.47 17.08 4.51
CA PHE A 105 -2.84 17.59 4.50
C PHE A 105 -3.59 17.22 5.78
N HIS A 106 -3.41 15.98 6.25
CA HIS A 106 -4.00 15.47 7.49
C HIS A 106 -3.49 16.14 8.78
N LEU A 107 -2.36 16.87 8.73
CA LEU A 107 -1.78 17.59 9.87
C LEU A 107 -2.33 19.02 10.02
N PHE A 108 -3.17 19.44 9.07
CA PHE A 108 -3.70 20.78 9.02
C PHE A 108 -4.70 21.03 10.15
N ASP A 109 -4.64 22.20 10.78
CA ASP A 109 -5.56 22.57 11.86
C ASP A 109 -6.84 23.18 11.29
N ALA A 110 -7.97 22.52 11.52
CA ALA A 110 -9.28 23.00 11.10
C ALA A 110 -9.61 24.39 11.69
N ASP A 111 -9.17 24.71 12.91
CA ASP A 111 -9.44 25.99 13.53
C ASP A 111 -8.59 27.12 12.92
N GLU A 112 -7.36 26.81 12.49
CA GLU A 112 -6.52 27.74 11.74
C GLU A 112 -7.11 28.02 10.35
N ALA A 113 -7.59 26.97 9.68
CA ALA A 113 -8.27 27.07 8.39
C ALA A 113 -9.49 27.98 8.46
N VAL A 114 -10.37 27.74 9.44
CA VAL A 114 -11.58 28.54 9.65
C VAL A 114 -11.23 29.99 9.95
N ARG A 115 -10.21 30.24 10.78
CA ARG A 115 -9.74 31.60 11.10
C ARG A 115 -9.23 32.33 9.87
N PHE A 116 -8.44 31.66 9.02
CA PHE A 116 -7.97 32.21 7.76
C PHE A 116 -9.12 32.54 6.81
N LEU A 117 -10.08 31.62 6.69
CA LEU A 117 -11.25 31.80 5.85
C LEU A 117 -12.16 32.94 6.33
N GLY A 118 -12.29 33.11 7.65
CA GLY A 118 -13.00 34.23 8.26
C GLY A 118 -12.37 35.61 7.97
N GLN A 119 -11.10 35.67 7.53
CA GLN A 119 -10.47 36.91 7.05
C GLN A 119 -10.89 37.27 5.63
N GLN A 120 -11.32 36.28 4.82
CA GLN A 120 -11.76 36.50 3.44
C GLN A 120 -13.23 36.91 3.37
N LEU A 121 -14.08 36.29 4.21
CA LEU A 121 -15.51 36.55 4.26
C LEU A 121 -16.04 36.37 5.68
N ALA A 122 -16.92 37.28 6.12
CA ALA A 122 -17.61 37.13 7.39
C ALA A 122 -18.64 35.99 7.30
N LEU A 123 -18.32 34.86 7.91
CA LEU A 123 -19.22 33.72 8.03
C LEU A 123 -20.17 33.94 9.21
N SER A 124 -21.41 33.47 9.09
CA SER A 124 -22.31 33.34 10.24
C SER A 124 -21.79 32.25 11.20
N PRO A 125 -22.15 32.29 12.49
CA PRO A 125 -21.74 31.26 13.45
C PRO A 125 -22.13 29.83 13.03
N GLN A 126 -23.24 29.69 12.31
CA GLN A 126 -23.71 28.40 11.80
C GLN A 126 -22.86 27.90 10.62
N GLU A 127 -22.54 28.78 9.67
CA GLU A 127 -21.64 28.44 8.55
C GLU A 127 -20.25 28.09 9.07
N GLU A 128 -19.74 28.83 10.06
CA GLU A 128 -18.45 28.55 10.69
C GLU A 128 -18.44 27.18 11.36
N ALA A 129 -19.47 26.85 12.14
CA ALA A 129 -19.60 25.54 12.78
C ALA A 129 -19.69 24.41 11.75
N THR A 130 -20.43 24.62 10.66
CA THR A 130 -20.59 23.65 9.57
C THR A 130 -19.27 23.42 8.84
N LEU A 131 -18.59 24.49 8.44
CA LEU A 131 -17.28 24.46 7.80
C LEU A 131 -16.25 23.74 8.67
N ARG A 132 -16.21 24.06 9.97
CA ARG A 132 -15.31 23.41 10.92
C ARG A 132 -15.57 21.91 11.02
N ALA A 133 -16.83 21.50 11.12
CA ALA A 133 -17.21 20.09 11.16
C ALA A 133 -16.80 19.36 9.88
N THR A 134 -17.06 19.95 8.71
CA THR A 134 -16.70 19.39 7.40
C THR A 134 -15.19 19.24 7.24
N LEU A 135 -14.43 20.27 7.62
CA LEU A 135 -12.96 20.24 7.60
C LEU A 135 -12.43 19.15 8.52
N LYS A 136 -12.92 19.09 9.77
CA LYS A 136 -12.48 18.10 10.74
C LYS A 136 -12.72 16.67 10.23
N ALA A 137 -13.93 16.38 9.75
CA ALA A 137 -14.25 15.06 9.19
C ALA A 137 -13.32 14.70 8.03
N SER A 138 -13.07 15.66 7.12
CA SER A 138 -12.20 15.41 5.96
C SER A 138 -10.72 15.23 6.33
N LEU A 139 -10.26 15.91 7.38
CA LEU A 139 -8.92 15.75 7.92
C LEU A 139 -8.76 14.40 8.65
N ASP A 140 -9.79 13.96 9.37
CA ASP A 140 -9.83 12.64 10.00
C ASP A 140 -9.78 11.53 8.93
N ASP A 141 -10.55 11.67 7.83
CA ASP A 141 -10.52 10.77 6.67
C ASP A 141 -9.12 10.76 6.02
N ALA A 142 -8.52 11.93 5.79
CA ALA A 142 -7.16 12.05 5.25
C ALA A 142 -6.12 11.41 6.18
N ALA A 143 -6.27 11.55 7.50
CA ALA A 143 -5.39 10.95 8.49
C ALA A 143 -5.48 9.42 8.46
N GLN A 144 -6.67 8.85 8.29
CA GLN A 144 -6.84 7.41 8.11
C GLN A 144 -6.18 6.94 6.80
N LEU A 145 -6.47 7.60 5.68
CA LEU A 145 -5.85 7.27 4.39
C LEU A 145 -4.34 7.34 4.44
N HIS A 146 -3.77 8.35 5.11
CA HIS A 146 -2.33 8.45 5.29
C HIS A 146 -1.76 7.25 6.07
N ARG A 147 -2.42 6.82 7.16
CA ARG A 147 -2.03 5.60 7.89
C ARG A 147 -2.09 4.36 6.99
N ASP A 148 -3.13 4.23 6.19
CA ASP A 148 -3.31 3.09 5.28
C ASP A 148 -2.24 3.07 4.19
N VAL A 149 -1.89 4.24 3.63
CA VAL A 149 -0.78 4.40 2.67
C VAL A 149 0.53 3.94 3.30
N MET A 150 0.87 4.45 4.48
CA MET A 150 2.12 4.10 5.17
C MET A 150 2.21 2.61 5.49
N MET A 151 1.10 2.00 5.92
CA MET A 151 1.07 0.56 6.19
C MET A 151 1.22 -0.27 4.92
N THR A 152 0.51 0.10 3.86
CA THR A 152 0.55 -0.60 2.58
C THR A 152 1.95 -0.54 1.97
N GLU A 153 2.59 0.64 2.02
CA GLU A 153 3.97 0.82 1.57
C GLU A 153 4.95 -0.05 2.36
N LYS A 154 4.85 -0.05 3.70
CA LYS A 154 5.68 -0.92 4.55
C LYS A 154 5.51 -2.41 4.21
N LEU A 155 4.28 -2.88 4.01
CA LEU A 155 4.00 -4.28 3.68
C LEU A 155 4.50 -4.63 2.28
N TYR A 156 4.32 -3.74 1.31
CA TYR A 156 4.86 -3.89 -0.04
C TYR A 156 6.38 -4.02 -0.04
N GLU A 157 7.08 -3.10 0.63
CA GLU A 157 8.54 -3.14 0.77
C GLU A 157 9.02 -4.45 1.42
N TYR A 158 8.35 -4.86 2.51
CA TYR A 158 8.65 -6.12 3.19
C TYR A 158 8.53 -7.33 2.26
N VAL A 159 7.45 -7.45 1.48
CA VAL A 159 7.28 -8.56 0.54
C VAL A 159 8.32 -8.51 -0.58
N MET A 160 8.58 -7.32 -1.13
CA MET A 160 9.55 -7.12 -2.20
C MET A 160 10.98 -7.48 -1.78
N ASP A 161 11.38 -7.14 -0.55
CA ASP A 161 12.68 -7.51 -0.01
C ASP A 161 12.88 -9.04 0.00
N TRP A 162 11.85 -9.79 0.40
CA TRP A 162 11.88 -11.25 0.36
C TRP A 162 11.93 -11.79 -1.07
N VAL A 163 11.11 -11.24 -1.98
CA VAL A 163 11.14 -11.62 -3.40
C VAL A 163 12.53 -11.42 -3.99
N MET A 164 13.16 -10.27 -3.75
CA MET A 164 14.52 -9.97 -4.22
C MET A 164 15.55 -10.93 -3.61
N GLY A 165 15.49 -11.17 -2.30
CA GLY A 165 16.41 -12.07 -1.60
C GLY A 165 16.31 -13.53 -2.06
N LEU A 166 15.10 -14.03 -2.30
CA LEU A 166 14.86 -15.38 -2.80
C LEU A 166 15.33 -15.54 -4.24
N ASN A 167 15.05 -14.57 -5.12
CA ASN A 167 15.54 -14.59 -6.50
C ASN A 167 17.08 -14.66 -6.54
N ALA A 168 17.77 -13.84 -5.74
CA ALA A 168 19.23 -13.86 -5.66
C ALA A 168 19.78 -15.22 -5.21
N THR A 169 19.10 -15.89 -4.27
CA THR A 169 19.47 -17.21 -3.78
C THR A 169 19.30 -18.28 -4.85
N VAL A 170 18.19 -18.25 -5.58
CA VAL A 170 17.90 -19.17 -6.69
C VAL A 170 18.94 -19.02 -7.80
N THR A 171 19.24 -17.79 -8.24
CA THR A 171 20.25 -17.53 -9.28
C THR A 171 21.63 -18.06 -8.88
N ARG A 172 22.05 -17.87 -7.62
CA ARG A 172 23.34 -18.39 -7.12
C ARG A 172 23.40 -19.92 -7.16
N ARG A 173 22.32 -20.62 -6.79
CA ARG A 173 22.27 -22.09 -6.87
C ARG A 173 22.43 -22.58 -8.31
N PHE A 174 21.68 -21.98 -9.25
CA PHE A 174 21.80 -22.32 -10.67
C PHE A 174 23.20 -22.10 -11.24
N TRP A 175 23.89 -21.03 -10.84
CA TRP A 175 25.27 -20.78 -11.25
C TRP A 175 26.25 -21.78 -10.65
N ALA A 176 26.11 -22.12 -9.37
CA ALA A 176 26.95 -23.11 -8.71
C ALA A 176 26.80 -24.49 -9.36
N GLU A 177 25.56 -24.91 -9.64
CA GLU A 177 25.28 -26.18 -10.33
C GLU A 177 25.81 -26.20 -11.77
N SER A 178 25.66 -25.09 -12.50
CA SER A 178 26.20 -24.95 -13.87
C SER A 178 27.72 -25.02 -13.89
N ALA A 179 28.40 -24.36 -12.95
CA ALA A 179 29.86 -24.38 -12.83
C ALA A 179 30.39 -25.79 -12.50
N LEU A 180 29.71 -26.52 -11.61
CA LEU A 180 30.05 -27.91 -11.27
C LEU A 180 29.93 -28.82 -12.50
N ARG A 181 28.84 -28.69 -13.29
CA ARG A 181 28.66 -29.45 -14.54
C ARG A 181 29.76 -29.16 -15.56
N ALA A 182 30.11 -27.89 -15.78
CA ALA A 182 31.18 -27.49 -16.69
C ALA A 182 32.56 -28.02 -16.25
N SER A 183 32.81 -28.14 -14.95
CA SER A 183 34.07 -28.70 -14.42
C SER A 183 34.17 -30.23 -14.50
N GLY A 184 33.03 -30.93 -14.58
CA GLY A 184 32.96 -32.39 -14.65
C GLY A 184 33.20 -32.98 -16.05
N GLU A 185 33.12 -32.16 -17.11
CA GLU A 185 33.28 -32.61 -18.51
C GLU A 185 34.76 -32.61 -18.99
N CYS A 186 35.74 -32.21 -18.17
CA CYS A 186 37.16 -32.17 -18.54
C CYS A 186 37.97 -33.44 -18.19
N ILE A 187 37.34 -34.57 -17.85
CA ILE A 187 38.03 -35.85 -17.61
C ILE A 187 37.67 -36.83 -18.72
N HIS A 188 38.28 -36.69 -19.91
CA HIS A 188 38.38 -37.76 -20.90
C HIS A 188 39.61 -37.58 -21.78
#